data_AF-K7F555-F1
#
_entry.id   AF-K7F555-F1
#
_cell.length_a   1.000
_cell.length_b   1.000
_cell.length_c   1.000
_cell.angle_alpha   90.00
_cell.angle_beta   90.00
_cell.angle_gamma   90.00
#
_symmetry.space_group_name_H-M   'P 1'
#
loop_
_entity.id
_entity.type
_entity.pdbx_description
1 polymer ?
#
loop_
_entity_poly.entity_id
_entity_poly.type
_entity_poly.pdbx_seq_one_letter_code
_entity_poly.pdbx_strand_id
1 'polypeptide(L)'
;LGILRALYRDKPVVFLERFRRALRVEHLGCFAHLAARYEVRFYCDEVRRAGRAKAGRTRVRNKRYAALQQLIKGGEYFSDEQMRAREPLLYEQYIGQYLSEEELLALGSQAQAGPCSLSGVLMDSYQEQVLQLRLHIQQEQEHACMEEEEEEDDDEGQCGEGSSSASDSWVPDTEEKAFLREEFTSRMHQRFLDGKDRDFDYSEVDENPEFDNLDIVTRDEEERYFDGEESEEAEEMEAE
;
A
#
# COMPACT_ATOMS: atom_id res chain seq x y z
N LEU A 1 23.86 8.72 22.20
CA LEU A 1 23.31 7.88 23.31
C LEU A 1 23.42 8.52 24.70
N GLY A 2 24.51 9.21 25.05
CA GLY A 2 24.70 9.79 26.41
C GLY A 2 23.59 10.75 26.86
N ILE A 3 23.09 11.60 25.97
CA ILE A 3 22.03 12.58 26.26
C ILE A 3 20.70 11.89 26.61
N LEU A 4 20.34 10.81 25.89
CA LEU A 4 19.12 10.05 26.17
C LEU A 4 19.19 9.30 27.51
N ARG A 5 20.36 8.71 27.83
CA ARG A 5 20.58 8.07 29.13
C ARG A 5 20.51 9.07 30.28
N ALA A 6 21.11 10.26 30.12
CA ALA A 6 21.02 11.34 31.10
C ALA A 6 19.57 11.79 31.30
N LEU A 7 18.83 12.03 30.21
CA LEU A 7 17.42 12.43 30.27
C LEU A 7 16.55 11.37 30.96
N TYR A 8 16.78 10.08 30.68
CA TYR A 8 16.06 9.00 31.35
C TYR A 8 16.37 8.93 32.86
N ARG A 9 17.64 9.09 33.26
CA ARG A 9 18.03 9.07 34.68
C ARG A 9 17.52 10.28 35.45
N ASP A 10 17.64 11.47 34.87
CA ASP A 10 17.34 12.73 35.56
C ASP A 10 15.85 13.08 35.48
N LYS A 11 15.21 12.82 34.34
CA LYS A 11 13.81 13.19 34.04
C LYS A 11 13.08 12.08 33.26
N PRO A 12 12.87 10.90 33.88
CA PRO A 12 12.25 9.75 33.21
C PRO A 12 10.85 10.01 32.66
N VAL A 13 10.05 10.88 33.30
CA VAL A 13 8.71 11.23 32.82
C VAL A 13 8.78 12.07 31.53
N VAL A 14 9.71 13.02 31.45
CA VAL A 14 9.93 13.84 30.25
C VAL A 14 10.47 12.98 29.11
N PHE A 15 11.33 12.01 29.43
CA PHE A 15 11.77 11.02 28.47
C PHE A 15 10.58 10.24 27.89
N LEU A 16 9.71 9.71 28.75
CA LEU A 16 8.54 8.94 28.33
C LEU A 16 7.59 9.78 27.48
N GLU A 17 7.29 11.01 27.91
CA GLU A 17 6.48 11.96 27.15
C GLU A 17 7.03 12.16 25.73
N ARG A 18 8.32 12.46 25.57
CA ARG A 18 8.88 12.77 24.25
C ARG A 18 9.05 11.55 23.35
N PHE A 19 9.41 10.40 23.92
CA PHE A 19 9.85 9.22 23.17
C PHE A 19 8.84 8.07 23.14
N ARG A 20 7.65 8.20 23.75
CA ARG A 20 6.62 7.14 23.76
C ARG A 20 6.32 6.52 22.40
N ARG A 21 6.30 7.29 21.32
CA ARG A 21 6.01 6.79 19.95
C ARG A 21 7.05 5.80 19.42
N ALA A 22 8.27 5.82 19.96
CA ALA A 22 9.37 4.93 19.58
C ALA A 22 9.54 3.74 20.55
N LEU A 23 8.80 3.69 21.67
CA LEU A 23 8.92 2.64 22.67
C LEU A 23 8.08 1.41 22.31
N ARG A 24 8.58 0.22 22.66
CA ARG A 24 7.87 -1.05 22.61
C ARG A 24 7.32 -1.41 23.98
N VAL A 25 6.40 -2.37 24.03
CA VAL A 25 5.76 -2.82 25.28
C VAL A 25 6.78 -3.38 26.26
N GLU A 26 7.83 -4.05 25.77
CA GLU A 26 8.95 -4.59 26.55
C GLU A 26 9.68 -3.48 27.36
N HIS A 27 9.79 -2.28 26.80
CA HIS A 27 10.52 -1.17 27.43
C HIS A 27 9.74 -0.52 28.59
N LEU A 28 8.45 -0.84 28.75
CA LEU A 28 7.61 -0.23 29.78
C LEU A 28 8.02 -0.67 31.19
N GLY A 29 8.68 -1.83 31.33
CA GLY A 29 9.20 -2.32 32.61
C GLY A 29 10.19 -1.34 33.26
N CYS A 30 10.94 -0.59 32.45
CA CYS A 30 11.89 0.42 32.92
C CYS A 30 11.22 1.51 33.78
N PHE A 31 9.94 1.81 33.55
CA PHE A 31 9.21 2.87 34.26
C PHE A 31 8.38 2.36 35.45
N ALA A 32 8.49 1.06 35.81
CA ALA A 32 7.71 0.46 36.89
C ALA A 32 7.90 1.18 38.24
N HIS A 33 9.11 1.67 38.51
CA HIS A 33 9.44 2.45 39.71
C HIS A 33 8.66 3.79 39.84
N LEU A 34 8.04 4.26 38.76
CA LEU A 34 7.24 5.50 38.71
C LEU A 34 5.75 5.23 38.45
N ALA A 35 5.30 3.98 38.52
CA ALA A 35 3.93 3.59 38.20
C ALA A 35 2.85 4.27 39.07
N ALA A 36 3.22 4.83 40.23
CA ALA A 36 2.31 5.61 41.07
C ALA A 36 1.89 6.94 40.43
N ARG A 37 2.68 7.48 39.48
CA ARG A 37 2.38 8.73 38.79
C ARG A 37 1.37 8.50 37.67
N TYR A 38 0.36 9.36 37.61
CA TYR A 38 -0.70 9.25 36.60
C TYR A 38 -0.14 9.41 35.18
N GLU A 39 0.75 10.37 34.96
CA GLU A 39 1.34 10.69 33.66
C GLU A 39 2.09 9.48 33.09
N VAL A 40 2.84 8.77 33.94
CA VAL A 40 3.57 7.57 33.55
C VAL A 40 2.61 6.45 33.15
N ARG A 41 1.53 6.24 33.92
CA ARG A 41 0.50 5.26 33.57
C ARG A 41 -0.18 5.60 32.24
N PHE A 42 -0.56 6.86 32.06
CA PHE A 42 -1.20 7.36 30.85
C PHE A 42 -0.33 7.11 29.62
N TYR A 43 0.93 7.53 29.63
CA TYR A 43 1.84 7.32 28.48
C TYR A 43 2.16 5.84 28.25
N CYS A 44 2.30 5.03 29.30
CA CYS A 44 2.45 3.57 29.15
C CYS A 44 1.23 2.94 28.46
N ASP A 45 0.02 3.39 28.79
CA ASP A 45 -1.21 2.91 28.14
C ASP A 45 -1.31 3.38 26.69
N GLU A 46 -0.84 4.59 26.35
CA GLU A 46 -0.71 5.02 24.96
C GLU A 46 0.23 4.11 24.15
N VAL A 47 1.39 3.74 24.72
CA VAL A 47 2.33 2.80 24.07
C VAL A 47 1.69 1.43 23.85
N ARG A 48 0.97 0.91 24.86
CA ARG A 48 0.25 -0.37 24.73
C ARG A 48 -0.84 -0.30 23.65
N ARG A 49 -1.62 0.79 23.62
CA ARG A 49 -2.67 1.00 22.61
C ARG A 49 -2.07 1.08 21.20
N ALA A 50 -0.98 1.82 21.02
CA ALA A 50 -0.27 1.90 19.75
C ALA A 50 0.28 0.53 19.31
N GLY A 51 0.85 -0.24 20.25
CA GLY A 51 1.30 -1.61 20.00
C GLY A 51 0.17 -2.54 19.53
N ARG A 52 -0.98 -2.52 20.21
CA ARG A 52 -2.17 -3.29 19.82
C ARG A 52 -2.71 -2.88 18.45
N ALA A 53 -2.77 -1.58 18.16
CA ALA A 53 -3.21 -1.07 16.87
C ALA A 53 -2.25 -1.48 15.73
N LYS A 54 -0.93 -1.46 15.97
CA LYS A 54 0.06 -1.93 15.02
C LYS A 54 -0.08 -3.44 14.77
N ALA A 55 -0.21 -4.24 15.83
CA ALA A 55 -0.41 -5.68 15.72
C ALA A 55 -1.71 -6.02 14.97
N GLY A 56 -2.81 -5.32 15.26
CA GLY A 56 -4.08 -5.46 14.53
C GLY A 56 -3.94 -5.14 13.04
N ARG A 57 -3.25 -4.04 12.70
CA ARG A 57 -2.98 -3.67 11.31
C ARG A 57 -2.15 -4.74 10.58
N THR A 58 -1.10 -5.26 11.23
CA THR A 58 -0.28 -6.33 10.67
C THR A 58 -1.11 -7.59 10.45
N ARG A 59 -1.95 -7.99 11.41
CA ARG A 59 -2.85 -9.15 11.26
C ARG A 59 -3.80 -8.98 10.08
N VAL A 60 -4.47 -7.84 9.96
CA VAL A 60 -5.36 -7.54 8.83
C VAL A 60 -4.60 -7.56 7.51
N ARG A 61 -3.42 -6.93 7.44
CA ARG A 61 -2.60 -6.93 6.23
C ARG A 61 -2.13 -8.35 5.84
N ASN A 62 -1.83 -9.20 6.81
CA ASN A 62 -1.46 -10.60 6.58
C ASN A 62 -2.65 -11.43 6.05
N LYS A 63 -3.86 -11.23 6.61
CA LYS A 63 -5.08 -11.85 6.08
C LYS A 63 -5.33 -11.46 4.62
N ARG A 64 -5.29 -10.15 4.35
CA ARG A 64 -5.43 -9.61 3.00
C ARG A 64 -4.34 -10.12 2.07
N TYR A 65 -3.11 -10.31 2.55
CA TYR A 65 -2.06 -10.91 1.73
C TYR A 65 -2.39 -12.35 1.33
N ALA A 66 -2.94 -13.18 2.22
CA ALA A 66 -3.38 -14.52 1.83
C ALA A 66 -4.54 -14.50 0.83
N ALA A 67 -5.53 -13.62 1.02
CA ALA A 67 -6.60 -13.42 0.05
C ALA A 67 -6.06 -12.95 -1.32
N LEU A 68 -5.13 -11.99 -1.31
CA LEU A 68 -4.44 -11.50 -2.50
C LEU A 68 -3.81 -12.65 -3.29
N GLN A 69 -3.08 -13.54 -2.61
CA GLN A 69 -2.44 -14.70 -3.25
C GLN A 69 -3.46 -15.66 -3.87
N GLN A 70 -4.63 -15.86 -3.24
CA GLN A 70 -5.71 -16.67 -3.82
C GLN A 70 -6.31 -16.00 -5.06
N LEU A 71 -6.57 -14.70 -5.00
CA LEU A 71 -7.11 -13.92 -6.11
C LEU A 71 -6.16 -13.89 -7.32
N ILE A 72 -4.85 -13.76 -7.09
CA ILE A 72 -3.83 -13.86 -8.14
C ILE A 72 -3.84 -15.24 -8.78
N LYS A 73 -3.91 -16.31 -7.98
CA LYS A 73 -3.99 -17.69 -8.50
C LYS A 73 -5.27 -17.94 -9.30
N GLY A 74 -6.38 -17.31 -8.91
CA GLY A 74 -7.65 -17.36 -9.64
C GLY A 74 -7.61 -16.62 -10.98
N GLY A 75 -6.79 -15.58 -11.12
CA GLY A 75 -6.51 -14.88 -12.37
C GLY A 75 -7.62 -13.93 -12.86
N GLU A 76 -8.84 -14.02 -12.32
CA GLU A 76 -9.96 -13.16 -12.74
C GLU A 76 -9.85 -11.75 -12.15
N TYR A 77 -9.67 -11.65 -10.82
CA TYR A 77 -9.74 -10.38 -10.10
C TYR A 77 -8.64 -9.40 -10.51
N PHE A 78 -7.38 -9.87 -10.62
CA PHE A 78 -6.23 -9.08 -11.08
C PHE A 78 -5.97 -9.22 -12.58
N SER A 79 -7.01 -9.48 -13.38
CA SER A 79 -6.90 -9.34 -14.85
C SER A 79 -6.83 -7.86 -15.25
N ASP A 80 -6.16 -7.57 -16.37
CA ASP A 80 -6.07 -6.20 -16.92
C ASP A 80 -7.46 -5.54 -17.00
N GLU A 81 -8.47 -6.26 -17.49
CA GLU A 81 -9.82 -5.73 -17.66
C GLU A 81 -10.51 -5.40 -16.32
N GLN A 82 -10.38 -6.28 -15.31
CA GLN A 82 -10.94 -6.02 -13.98
C GLN A 82 -10.21 -4.91 -13.25
N MET A 83 -8.89 -4.78 -13.44
CA MET A 83 -8.13 -3.68 -12.85
C MET A 83 -8.48 -2.34 -13.52
N ARG A 84 -8.59 -2.31 -14.86
CA ARG A 84 -9.06 -1.16 -15.64
C ARG A 84 -10.45 -0.71 -15.22
N ALA A 85 -11.35 -1.66 -14.99
CA ALA A 85 -12.72 -1.36 -14.61
C ALA A 85 -12.85 -0.68 -13.23
N ARG A 86 -11.95 -1.01 -12.29
CA ARG A 86 -11.93 -0.50 -10.91
C ARG A 86 -11.16 0.81 -10.80
N GLU A 87 -9.98 0.89 -11.42
CA GLU A 87 -9.08 2.06 -11.34
C GLU A 87 -8.73 2.58 -12.76
N PRO A 88 -9.70 3.20 -13.47
CA PRO A 88 -9.50 3.60 -14.86
C PRO A 88 -8.44 4.68 -15.05
N LEU A 89 -8.38 5.70 -14.17
CA LEU A 89 -7.32 6.74 -14.23
C LEU A 89 -5.92 6.13 -14.08
N LEU A 90 -5.73 5.24 -13.11
CA LEU A 90 -4.43 4.60 -12.88
C LEU A 90 -4.05 3.72 -14.07
N TYR A 91 -5.01 3.00 -14.66
CA TYR A 91 -4.76 2.21 -15.87
C TYR A 91 -4.34 3.10 -17.04
N GLU A 92 -5.02 4.24 -17.23
CA GLU A 92 -4.69 5.18 -18.30
C GLU A 92 -3.26 5.73 -18.17
N GLN A 93 -2.86 6.15 -16.96
CA GLN A 93 -1.54 6.70 -16.67
C GLN A 93 -0.39 5.70 -16.90
N TYR A 94 -0.61 4.41 -16.63
CA TYR A 94 0.45 3.39 -16.70
C TYR A 94 0.44 2.57 -17.99
N ILE A 95 -0.73 2.32 -18.57
CA ILE A 95 -0.91 1.38 -19.68
C ILE A 95 -1.63 2.07 -20.83
N GLY A 96 -2.82 2.64 -20.59
CA GLY A 96 -3.75 3.11 -21.62
C GLY A 96 -3.12 4.09 -22.61
N GLN A 97 -2.43 5.12 -22.11
CA GLN A 97 -1.81 6.15 -22.94
C GLN A 97 -0.66 5.65 -23.84
N TYR A 98 -0.12 4.47 -23.56
CA TYR A 98 1.01 3.88 -24.29
C TYR A 98 0.59 2.75 -25.23
N LEU A 99 -0.69 2.41 -25.29
CA LEU A 99 -1.21 1.42 -26.24
C LEU A 99 -1.22 2.01 -27.66
N SER A 100 -0.59 1.31 -28.58
CA SER A 100 -0.65 1.62 -30.00
C SER A 100 -2.02 1.24 -30.60
N GLU A 101 -2.35 1.84 -31.74
CA GLU A 101 -3.60 1.53 -32.46
C GLU A 101 -3.70 0.04 -32.85
N GLU A 102 -2.57 -0.59 -33.19
CA GLU A 102 -2.50 -2.03 -33.47
C GLU A 102 -2.83 -2.87 -32.23
N GLU A 103 -2.30 -2.50 -31.06
CA GLU A 103 -2.57 -3.18 -29.78
C GLU A 103 -4.03 -3.02 -29.36
N LEU A 104 -4.62 -1.84 -29.55
CA LEU A 104 -6.04 -1.58 -29.30
C LEU A 104 -6.95 -2.41 -30.21
N LEU A 105 -6.63 -2.51 -31.50
CA LEU A 105 -7.37 -3.35 -32.45
C LEU A 105 -7.27 -4.83 -32.09
N ALA A 106 -6.09 -5.29 -31.64
CA ALA A 106 -5.88 -6.65 -31.18
C ALA A 106 -6.74 -6.97 -29.95
N LEU A 107 -6.76 -6.07 -28.95
CA LEU A 107 -7.60 -6.18 -27.76
C LEU A 107 -9.09 -6.28 -28.10
N GLY A 108 -9.58 -5.37 -28.96
CA GLY A 108 -10.98 -5.37 -29.39
C GLY A 108 -11.37 -6.63 -30.17
N SER A 109 -10.45 -7.15 -30.99
CA SER A 109 -10.67 -8.39 -31.76
C SER A 109 -10.70 -9.63 -30.85
N GLN A 110 -9.86 -9.65 -29.81
CA GLN A 110 -9.78 -10.75 -28.84
C GLN A 110 -11.03 -10.82 -27.95
N ALA A 111 -11.59 -9.66 -27.57
CA ALA A 111 -12.85 -9.57 -26.85
C ALA A 111 -14.05 -10.10 -27.67
N GLN A 112 -13.99 -10.02 -29.00
CA GLN A 112 -15.04 -10.51 -29.90
C GLN A 112 -14.89 -11.98 -30.34
N ALA A 113 -13.94 -12.73 -29.78
CA ALA A 113 -13.68 -14.13 -30.17
C ALA A 113 -14.78 -15.13 -29.73
N GLY A 114 -15.74 -14.72 -28.89
CA GLY A 114 -16.92 -15.51 -28.52
C GLY A 114 -18.15 -15.24 -29.39
N PRO A 115 -19.22 -16.06 -29.29
CA PRO A 115 -20.50 -15.78 -29.95
C PRO A 115 -21.14 -14.53 -29.32
N CYS A 116 -20.77 -13.34 -29.82
CA CYS A 116 -21.27 -12.09 -29.30
C CYS A 116 -22.65 -11.79 -29.89
N SER A 117 -23.67 -11.78 -29.04
CA SER A 117 -25.00 -11.32 -29.44
C SER A 117 -24.98 -9.79 -29.61
N LEU A 118 -25.90 -9.23 -30.41
CA LEU A 118 -26.06 -7.77 -30.50
C LEU A 118 -26.26 -7.14 -29.11
N SER A 119 -26.94 -7.84 -28.20
CA SER A 119 -27.09 -7.40 -26.81
C SER A 119 -25.75 -7.31 -26.09
N GLY A 120 -24.81 -8.24 -26.34
CA GLY A 120 -23.47 -8.21 -25.75
C GLY A 120 -22.71 -6.96 -26.20
N VAL A 121 -22.62 -6.74 -27.52
CA VAL A 121 -21.97 -5.55 -28.08
C VAL A 121 -22.54 -4.24 -27.51
N LEU A 122 -23.86 -4.15 -27.37
CA LEU A 122 -24.51 -2.97 -26.79
C LEU A 122 -24.16 -2.80 -25.30
N MET A 123 -24.14 -3.88 -24.52
CA MET A 123 -23.74 -3.83 -23.11
C MET A 123 -22.27 -3.44 -22.96
N ASP A 124 -21.38 -4.01 -23.76
CA ASP A 124 -19.95 -3.69 -23.76
C ASP A 124 -19.73 -2.22 -24.13
N SER A 125 -20.43 -1.70 -25.15
CA SER A 125 -20.34 -0.29 -25.53
C SER A 125 -20.80 0.66 -24.42
N TYR A 126 -21.83 0.27 -23.67
CA TYR A 126 -22.33 1.06 -22.55
C TYR A 126 -21.34 1.01 -21.37
N GLN A 127 -20.78 -0.16 -21.06
CA GLN A 127 -19.76 -0.29 -20.02
C GLN A 127 -18.52 0.55 -20.33
N GLU A 128 -18.06 0.52 -21.58
CA GLU A 128 -16.94 1.36 -22.04
C GLU A 128 -17.27 2.85 -21.91
N GLN A 129 -18.49 3.28 -22.28
CA GLN A 129 -18.91 4.67 -22.09
C GLN A 129 -18.91 5.09 -20.61
N VAL A 130 -19.38 4.22 -19.72
CA VAL A 130 -19.35 4.47 -18.27
C VAL A 130 -17.92 4.59 -17.76
N LEU A 131 -17.00 3.74 -18.25
CA LEU A 131 -15.59 3.80 -17.91
C LEU A 131 -14.95 5.11 -18.37
N GLN A 132 -15.17 5.51 -19.62
CA GLN A 132 -14.64 6.75 -20.19
C GLN A 132 -15.15 7.99 -19.44
N LEU A 133 -16.45 8.03 -19.09
CA LEU A 133 -17.00 9.13 -18.31
C LEU A 133 -16.34 9.23 -16.92
N ARG A 134 -16.14 8.09 -16.25
CA ARG A 134 -15.48 8.05 -14.94
C ARG A 134 -14.02 8.46 -15.03
N LEU A 135 -13.30 8.00 -16.06
CA LEU A 135 -11.93 8.43 -16.33
C LEU A 135 -11.85 9.94 -16.51
N HIS A 136 -12.73 10.51 -17.34
CA HIS A 136 -12.76 11.95 -17.60
C HIS A 136 -12.97 12.78 -16.32
N ILE A 137 -13.94 12.38 -15.49
CA ILE A 137 -14.20 13.04 -14.21
C ILE A 137 -12.97 12.95 -13.27
N GLN A 138 -12.28 11.82 -13.25
CA GLN A 138 -11.08 11.65 -12.42
C GLN A 138 -9.92 12.52 -12.92
N GLN A 139 -9.74 12.67 -14.24
CA GLN A 139 -8.74 13.56 -14.82
C GLN A 139 -9.03 15.04 -14.51
N GLU A 140 -10.29 15.47 -14.59
CA GLU A 140 -10.69 16.83 -14.21
C GLU A 140 -10.41 17.12 -12.73
N GLN A 141 -10.66 16.14 -11.85
CA GLN A 141 -10.35 16.26 -10.42
C GLN A 141 -8.85 16.37 -10.16
N GLU A 142 -8.02 15.54 -10.83
CA GLU A 142 -6.57 15.60 -10.70
C GLU A 142 -6.01 16.95 -11.21
N HIS A 143 -6.52 17.43 -12.34
CA HIS A 143 -6.14 18.73 -12.91
C HIS A 143 -6.49 19.88 -11.97
N ALA A 144 -7.71 19.89 -11.41
CA ALA A 144 -8.13 20.91 -10.46
C ALA A 144 -7.24 20.94 -9.20
N CYS A 145 -6.85 19.77 -8.67
CA CYS A 145 -5.92 19.70 -7.54
C CYS A 145 -4.53 20.28 -7.88
N MET A 146 -4.01 20.01 -9.08
CA MET A 146 -2.72 20.57 -9.51
C MET A 146 -2.76 22.09 -9.68
N GLU A 147 -3.85 22.62 -10.25
CA GLU A 147 -4.05 24.07 -10.37
C GLU A 147 -4.10 24.75 -8.98
N GLU A 148 -4.74 24.13 -7.98
CA GLU A 148 -4.77 24.66 -6.61
C GLU A 148 -3.38 24.66 -5.94
N GLU A 149 -2.54 23.64 -6.17
CA GLU A 149 -1.18 23.58 -5.63
C GLU A 149 -0.25 24.63 -6.26
N GLU A 150 -0.41 24.94 -7.56
CA GLU A 150 0.39 25.95 -8.27
C GLU A 150 0.05 27.39 -7.83
N GLU A 151 -1.20 27.67 -7.45
CA GLU A 151 -1.63 28.99 -6.95
C GLU A 151 -1.17 29.28 -5.50
N GLU A 152 -0.72 28.26 -4.75
CA GLU A 152 -0.17 28.43 -3.37
C GLU A 152 1.34 28.76 -3.34
N ASP A 153 2.06 28.61 -4.46
CA ASP A 153 3.52 28.81 -4.57
C ASP A 153 3.94 30.13 -5.26
N ASP A 154 3.03 31.11 -5.39
CA ASP A 154 3.33 32.42 -6.00
C ASP A 154 3.88 33.44 -4.98
N ASP A 155 5.11 33.19 -4.48
CA ASP A 155 6.02 34.23 -3.97
C ASP A 155 7.44 34.01 -4.53
N GLU A 156 7.90 35.01 -5.29
CA GLU A 156 9.24 35.25 -5.84
C GLU A 156 9.60 34.66 -7.23
N GLY A 157 9.41 35.49 -8.27
CA GLY A 157 10.53 35.84 -9.16
C GLY A 157 10.40 35.54 -10.65
N GLN A 158 9.90 36.52 -11.41
CA GLN A 158 9.97 36.58 -12.87
C GLN A 158 11.42 36.47 -13.40
N CYS A 159 11.74 35.41 -14.15
CA CYS A 159 12.73 35.47 -15.23
C CYS A 159 12.45 34.42 -16.34
N GLY A 160 12.32 34.91 -17.59
CA GLY A 160 12.68 34.17 -18.80
C GLY A 160 11.56 33.42 -19.54
N GLU A 161 10.88 34.12 -20.45
CA GLU A 161 10.24 33.50 -21.61
C GLU A 161 11.25 32.60 -22.34
N GLY A 162 10.89 31.31 -22.49
CA GLY A 162 11.75 30.38 -23.20
C GLY A 162 11.16 28.99 -23.28
N SER A 163 10.40 28.76 -24.35
CA SER A 163 10.15 27.44 -24.94
C SER A 163 9.00 26.62 -24.35
N SER A 164 7.78 27.07 -24.67
CA SER A 164 6.78 26.17 -25.25
C SER A 164 7.41 25.38 -26.42
N SER A 165 7.97 24.21 -26.14
CA SER A 165 8.27 23.22 -27.16
C SER A 165 7.73 21.92 -26.61
N ALA A 166 6.68 21.41 -27.27
CA ALA A 166 6.13 20.08 -27.13
C ALA A 166 7.22 19.13 -26.63
N SER A 167 7.10 18.72 -25.37
CA SER A 167 7.94 17.64 -24.83
C SER A 167 7.78 16.50 -25.81
N ASP A 168 8.89 16.08 -26.40
CA ASP A 168 9.02 14.81 -27.09
C ASP A 168 8.15 13.80 -26.34
N SER A 169 7.03 13.38 -26.96
CA SER A 169 6.05 12.53 -26.31
C SER A 169 6.76 11.20 -26.11
N TRP A 170 7.42 11.03 -24.96
CA TRP A 170 8.20 9.85 -24.65
C TRP A 170 7.31 8.63 -24.87
N VAL A 171 7.69 7.82 -25.86
CA VAL A 171 7.00 6.56 -26.18
C VAL A 171 7.83 5.45 -25.55
N PRO A 172 7.31 4.78 -24.51
CA PRO A 172 8.03 3.70 -23.87
C PRO A 172 8.27 2.56 -24.85
N ASP A 173 9.47 1.96 -24.78
CA ASP A 173 9.75 0.75 -25.53
C ASP A 173 9.01 -0.48 -24.96
N THR A 174 9.16 -1.64 -25.59
CA THR A 174 8.47 -2.86 -25.15
C THR A 174 8.86 -3.30 -23.74
N GLU A 175 10.11 -3.09 -23.32
CA GLU A 175 10.59 -3.45 -21.99
C GLU A 175 10.04 -2.46 -20.94
N GLU A 176 10.10 -1.17 -21.23
CA GLU A 176 9.53 -0.10 -20.40
C GLU A 176 8.02 -0.27 -20.23
N LYS A 177 7.29 -0.63 -21.30
CA LYS A 177 5.86 -1.00 -21.22
C LYS A 177 5.62 -2.17 -20.27
N ALA A 178 6.51 -3.16 -20.24
CA ALA A 178 6.40 -4.28 -19.31
C ALA A 178 6.62 -3.84 -17.85
N PHE A 179 7.61 -2.98 -17.60
CA PHE A 179 7.82 -2.38 -16.28
C PHE A 179 6.64 -1.54 -15.83
N LEU A 180 6.07 -0.71 -16.70
CA LEU A 180 4.88 0.09 -16.39
C LEU A 180 3.66 -0.79 -16.03
N ARG A 181 3.48 -1.91 -16.73
CA ARG A 181 2.44 -2.90 -16.38
C ARG A 181 2.69 -3.56 -15.02
N GLU A 182 3.94 -3.90 -14.71
CA GLU A 182 4.30 -4.46 -13.39
C GLU A 182 4.09 -3.44 -12.26
N GLU A 183 4.43 -2.17 -12.48
CA GLU A 183 4.18 -1.06 -11.55
C GLU A 183 2.69 -0.84 -11.31
N PHE A 184 1.89 -0.82 -12.38
CA PHE A 184 0.44 -0.77 -12.30
C PHE A 184 -0.11 -1.90 -11.42
N THR A 185 0.29 -3.13 -11.73
CA THR A 185 -0.14 -4.33 -11.00
C THR A 185 0.29 -4.27 -9.52
N SER A 186 1.51 -3.82 -9.26
CA SER A 186 2.05 -3.64 -7.90
C SER A 186 1.27 -2.59 -7.12
N ARG A 187 0.90 -1.46 -7.74
CA ARG A 187 0.03 -0.45 -7.13
C ARG A 187 -1.35 -1.01 -6.81
N MET A 188 -1.94 -1.80 -7.71
CA MET A 188 -3.22 -2.47 -7.46
C MET A 188 -3.14 -3.44 -6.28
N HIS A 189 -2.06 -4.22 -6.17
CA HIS A 189 -1.81 -5.08 -5.01
C HIS A 189 -1.68 -4.29 -3.71
N GLN A 190 -0.93 -3.17 -3.71
CA GLN A 190 -0.78 -2.34 -2.50
C GLN A 190 -2.10 -1.70 -2.08
N ARG A 191 -2.91 -1.20 -3.02
CA ARG A 191 -4.26 -0.67 -2.74
C ARG A 191 -5.14 -1.73 -2.11
N PHE A 192 -5.09 -2.96 -2.63
CA PHE A 192 -5.81 -4.09 -2.06
C PHE A 192 -5.38 -4.36 -0.61
N LEU A 193 -4.08 -4.46 -0.34
CA LEU A 193 -3.55 -4.71 1.00
C LEU A 193 -3.89 -3.58 1.99
N ASP A 194 -3.85 -2.34 1.52
CA ASP A 194 -4.17 -1.14 2.31
C ASP A 194 -5.68 -1.00 2.61
N GLY A 195 -6.55 -1.71 1.89
CA GLY A 195 -7.99 -1.60 2.08
C GLY A 195 -8.63 -0.45 1.30
N LYS A 196 -7.99 -0.01 0.21
CA LYS A 196 -8.41 1.15 -0.58
C LYS A 196 -9.21 0.78 -1.84
N ASP A 197 -9.36 -0.51 -2.10
CA ASP A 197 -10.17 -1.00 -3.22
C ASP A 197 -11.65 -0.90 -2.88
N ARG A 198 -12.35 0.04 -3.51
CA ARG A 198 -13.75 0.36 -3.15
C ARG A 198 -14.74 -0.68 -3.66
N ASP A 199 -14.33 -1.46 -4.65
CA ASP A 199 -15.17 -2.46 -5.32
C ASP A 199 -15.04 -3.84 -4.67
N PHE A 200 -14.21 -3.99 -3.63
CA PHE A 200 -14.01 -5.22 -2.87
C PHE A 200 -14.70 -5.18 -1.50
N ASP A 201 -15.38 -6.26 -1.14
CA ASP A 201 -15.91 -6.42 0.22
C ASP A 201 -14.86 -7.03 1.16
N TYR A 202 -14.12 -6.17 1.87
CA TYR A 202 -13.09 -6.61 2.81
C TYR A 202 -13.62 -7.37 4.02
N SER A 203 -14.92 -7.34 4.32
CA SER A 203 -15.49 -8.11 5.44
C SER A 203 -15.31 -9.61 5.23
N GLU A 204 -15.36 -10.07 3.98
CA GLU A 204 -15.16 -11.48 3.59
C GLU A 204 -13.75 -11.99 3.92
N VAL A 205 -12.77 -11.09 4.08
CA VAL A 205 -11.37 -11.42 4.34
C VAL A 205 -10.98 -11.08 5.77
N ASP A 206 -11.27 -9.86 6.23
CA ASP A 206 -10.81 -9.34 7.51
C ASP A 206 -11.43 -10.11 8.69
N GLU A 207 -12.69 -10.52 8.57
CA GLU A 207 -13.43 -11.28 9.60
C GLU A 207 -13.29 -12.79 9.45
N ASN A 208 -12.75 -13.26 8.33
CA ASN A 208 -12.65 -14.69 8.03
C ASN A 208 -11.43 -15.31 8.74
N PRO A 209 -11.61 -16.37 9.55
CA PRO A 209 -10.52 -17.04 10.27
C PRO A 209 -9.62 -17.88 9.36
N GLU A 210 -10.06 -18.31 8.18
CA GLU A 210 -9.26 -19.12 7.25
C GLU A 210 -8.01 -18.37 6.77
N PHE A 211 -8.05 -17.04 6.77
CA PHE A 211 -6.91 -16.20 6.37
C PHE A 211 -5.96 -15.84 7.52
N ASP A 212 -6.16 -16.36 8.74
CA ASP A 212 -5.26 -16.08 9.87
C ASP A 212 -3.83 -16.65 9.67
N ASN A 213 -3.60 -17.50 8.66
CA ASN A 213 -2.30 -18.09 8.30
C ASN A 213 -1.51 -18.62 9.50
N LEU A 214 -2.15 -19.48 10.30
CA LEU A 214 -1.55 -20.00 11.53
C LEU A 214 -0.27 -20.80 11.25
N ASP A 215 -0.17 -21.43 10.08
CA ASP A 215 1.01 -22.14 9.59
C ASP A 215 2.23 -21.23 9.43
N ILE A 216 2.03 -20.03 8.89
CA ILE A 216 3.09 -19.01 8.78
C ILE A 216 3.50 -18.56 10.18
N VAL A 217 2.54 -18.29 11.06
CA VAL A 217 2.83 -17.88 12.44
C VAL A 217 3.63 -18.94 13.18
N THR A 218 3.26 -20.22 13.05
CA THR A 218 4.00 -21.32 13.69
C THR A 218 5.43 -21.42 13.17
N ARG A 219 5.64 -21.28 11.86
CA ARG A 219 6.99 -21.31 11.29
C ARG A 219 7.83 -20.12 11.77
N ASP A 220 7.26 -18.91 11.77
CA ASP A 220 7.96 -17.71 12.25
C ASP A 220 8.30 -17.82 13.75
N GLU A 221 7.47 -18.51 14.54
CA GLU A 221 7.73 -18.82 15.94
C GLU A 221 8.84 -19.87 16.11
N GLU A 222 8.83 -20.93 15.30
CA GLU A 222 9.88 -21.95 15.26
C GLU A 222 11.23 -21.34 14.85
N GLU A 223 11.27 -20.56 13.77
CA GLU A 223 12.50 -19.87 13.31
C GLU A 223 13.06 -18.95 14.41
N ARG A 224 12.19 -18.19 15.11
CA ARG A 224 12.62 -17.35 16.24
C ARG A 224 13.19 -18.17 17.40
N TYR A 225 12.67 -19.37 17.63
CA TYR A 225 13.19 -20.27 18.66
C TYR A 225 14.60 -20.77 18.29
N PHE A 226 14.79 -21.25 17.06
CA PHE A 226 16.10 -21.74 16.59
C PHE A 226 17.16 -20.65 16.53
N ASP A 227 16.82 -19.46 16.04
CA ASP A 227 17.74 -18.30 16.02
C ASP A 227 18.17 -17.88 17.45
N GLY A 228 17.27 -18.05 18.43
CA GLY A 228 17.55 -17.77 19.84
C GLY A 228 18.51 -18.78 20.47
N GLU A 229 18.32 -20.07 20.19
CA GLU A 229 19.22 -21.13 20.68
C GLU A 229 20.61 -21.06 20.04
N GLU A 230 20.70 -20.79 18.73
CA GLU A 230 22.00 -20.69 18.04
C GLU A 230 22.84 -19.52 18.57
N SER A 231 22.19 -18.43 19.02
CA SER A 231 22.86 -17.30 19.66
C SER A 231 23.28 -17.58 21.10
N GLU A 232 22.50 -18.34 21.87
CA GLU A 232 22.86 -18.75 23.25
C GLU A 232 23.99 -19.80 23.23
N GLU A 233 23.96 -20.77 22.32
CA GLU A 233 25.03 -21.76 22.14
C GLU A 233 26.34 -21.12 21.62
N ALA A 234 26.25 -20.12 20.73
CA ALA A 234 27.42 -19.37 20.27
C ALA A 234 28.04 -18.48 21.36
N GLU A 235 27.22 -17.83 22.19
CA GLU A 235 27.68 -17.03 23.33
C GLU A 235 28.30 -17.91 24.44
N GLU A 236 27.79 -19.12 24.68
CA GLU A 236 28.39 -20.08 25.60
C GLU A 236 29.74 -20.63 25.08
N MET A 237 29.88 -20.88 23.78
CA MET A 237 31.15 -21.33 23.18
C MET A 237 32.23 -20.23 23.10
N GLU A 238 31.87 -18.95 23.03
CA GLU A 238 32.84 -17.84 23.10
C GLU A 238 33.26 -17.50 24.55
N ALA A 239 32.51 -17.95 25.55
CA ALA A 239 32.77 -17.71 26.97
C ALA A 239 33.64 -18.81 27.64
N GLU A 240 33.88 -19.94 26.97
CA GLU A 240 34.87 -20.98 27.35
C GLU A 240 36.26 -20.73 26.73
#